data_AF-A0A017TBP1-F1
#
_entry.id   AF-A0A017TBP1-F1
#
_cell.length_a   1.000
_cell.length_b   1.000
_cell.length_c   1.000
_cell.angle_alpha   90.00
_cell.angle_beta   90.00
_cell.angle_gamma   90.00
#
_symmetry.space_group_name_H-M   'P 1'
#
loop_
_entity.id
_entity.type
_entity.pdbx_description
1 polymer ?
#
loop_
_entity_poly.entity_id
_entity_poly.type
_entity_poly.pdbx_seq_one_letter_code
_entity_poly.pdbx_strand_id
1 'polypeptide(L)'
;MDSFPRVVLPFVLALAAAAGCFMPPGEDPGEGPSGGGAGAPTPSGSTGNGAVVDGGLPCDVSAVLATYCQGCHGAEPSAPMSLLTYEDLTAGAASDPARSVAELSVERMVSTEAPMPPGSGPTVPVAEVEVLRAWIEAGTPRGDCGGSGNPGPVATVCTSERQWRMGDDNPRPGGGELDEEGPWMNPGRACIACHTESGEFDEDEDDEDFVLLGGTVYPTLHEPDLCYGVDGNTTDARVVITDAQNRTFSLPLQPTGNFYLPGDEGPVSFPIKAKVVANGRERVMNTPQSSGDCNGCHTEQGKNGAPGRIYLP
;
A
#
# COMPACT_ATOMS: atom_id res chain seq x y z
N MET A 1 -47.46 -51.67 -46.19
CA MET A 1 -48.29 -52.14 -45.05
C MET A 1 -47.37 -52.86 -44.10
N ASP A 2 -47.67 -52.74 -42.80
CA ASP A 2 -46.98 -53.32 -41.64
C ASP A 2 -45.72 -52.58 -41.15
N SER A 3 -45.49 -52.32 -39.87
CA SER A 3 -46.30 -51.98 -38.68
C SER A 3 -45.24 -51.74 -37.58
N PHE A 4 -45.12 -50.51 -37.08
CA PHE A 4 -44.14 -50.12 -36.05
C PHE A 4 -44.68 -50.38 -34.64
N PRO A 5 -43.86 -50.85 -33.67
CA PRO A 5 -44.13 -50.65 -32.25
C PRO A 5 -43.51 -49.34 -31.76
N ARG A 6 -44.33 -48.55 -31.05
CA ARG A 6 -43.99 -47.30 -30.38
C ARG A 6 -43.31 -47.59 -29.04
N VAL A 7 -42.13 -47.02 -28.82
CA VAL A 7 -41.54 -46.83 -27.48
C VAL A 7 -41.60 -45.34 -27.16
N VAL A 8 -42.25 -45.02 -26.04
CA VAL A 8 -42.40 -43.67 -25.50
C VAL A 8 -41.43 -43.56 -24.33
N LEU A 9 -40.48 -42.63 -24.38
CA LEU A 9 -39.69 -42.19 -23.22
C LEU A 9 -39.70 -40.64 -23.18
N PRO A 10 -39.75 -40.03 -21.99
CA PRO A 10 -40.21 -38.65 -21.80
C PRO A 10 -39.11 -37.62 -22.07
N PHE A 11 -39.51 -36.53 -22.74
CA PHE A 11 -38.78 -35.28 -22.85
C PHE A 11 -38.68 -34.61 -21.47
N VAL A 12 -37.47 -34.42 -20.95
CA VAL A 12 -37.20 -33.48 -19.86
C VAL A 12 -36.75 -32.17 -20.50
N LEU A 13 -37.62 -31.17 -20.43
CA LEU A 13 -37.39 -29.80 -20.85
C LEU A 13 -36.76 -29.05 -19.66
N ALA A 14 -35.45 -28.84 -19.68
CA ALA A 14 -34.80 -27.93 -18.74
C ALA A 14 -34.85 -26.51 -19.30
N LEU A 15 -35.58 -25.64 -18.62
CA LEU A 15 -35.73 -24.22 -18.91
C LEU A 15 -34.38 -23.50 -18.68
N ALA A 16 -33.87 -22.85 -19.71
CA ALA A 16 -32.87 -21.80 -19.57
C ALA A 16 -33.54 -20.55 -18.98
N ALA A 17 -33.11 -20.12 -17.80
CA ALA A 17 -33.49 -18.84 -17.22
C ALA A 17 -32.34 -17.85 -17.43
N ALA A 18 -32.46 -17.02 -18.46
CA ALA A 18 -31.74 -15.75 -18.53
C ALA A 18 -32.37 -14.80 -17.49
N ALA A 19 -31.59 -14.37 -16.51
CA ALA A 19 -31.92 -13.24 -15.67
C ALA A 19 -30.71 -12.29 -15.66
N GLY A 20 -30.68 -11.43 -16.68
CA GLY A 20 -29.97 -10.16 -16.57
C GLY A 20 -30.74 -9.19 -15.67
N CYS A 21 -30.10 -8.04 -15.43
CA CYS A 21 -30.58 -6.85 -14.72
C CYS A 21 -30.38 -6.96 -13.19
N PHE A 22 -29.95 -5.95 -12.44
CA PHE A 22 -29.84 -4.50 -12.68
C PHE A 22 -29.08 -3.91 -11.48
N MET A 23 -28.22 -2.92 -11.70
CA MET A 23 -27.60 -2.12 -10.64
C MET A 23 -28.56 -0.97 -10.28
N PRO A 24 -28.97 -0.77 -9.00
CA PRO A 24 -29.70 0.45 -8.65
C PRO A 24 -28.74 1.62 -8.42
N PRO A 25 -29.07 2.83 -8.92
CA PRO A 25 -28.28 4.04 -8.74
C PRO A 25 -28.51 4.67 -7.36
N GLY A 26 -27.56 5.48 -6.91
CA GLY A 26 -27.68 6.27 -5.69
C GLY A 26 -28.60 7.48 -5.85
N GLU A 27 -29.21 7.89 -4.74
CA GLU A 27 -29.91 9.18 -4.57
C GLU A 27 -29.80 9.63 -3.09
N ASP A 28 -29.55 10.92 -2.91
CA ASP A 28 -29.52 11.74 -1.67
C ASP A 28 -30.35 13.01 -1.97
N PRO A 29 -30.73 13.93 -1.05
CA PRO A 29 -31.32 13.86 0.31
C PRO A 29 -32.78 14.40 0.34
N GLY A 30 -33.49 14.32 1.48
CA GLY A 30 -34.74 15.10 1.67
C GLY A 30 -35.57 14.86 2.95
N GLU A 31 -35.39 15.72 3.94
CA GLU A 31 -36.36 16.34 4.89
C GLU A 31 -37.51 15.54 5.58
N GLY A 32 -37.37 15.41 6.92
CA GLY A 32 -38.41 15.68 7.97
C GLY A 32 -39.58 14.70 8.17
N PRO A 33 -40.25 14.66 9.37
CA PRO A 33 -40.36 15.73 10.37
C PRO A 33 -40.15 15.34 11.86
N SER A 34 -40.14 16.40 12.67
CA SER A 34 -40.00 16.53 14.13
C SER A 34 -40.87 15.63 15.05
N GLY A 35 -40.31 15.32 16.22
CA GLY A 35 -41.04 14.96 17.44
C GLY A 35 -40.13 15.01 18.68
N GLY A 36 -40.37 15.98 19.58
CA GLY A 36 -39.51 16.29 20.73
C GLY A 36 -39.75 15.45 22.00
N GLY A 37 -38.80 15.53 22.94
CA GLY A 37 -38.91 14.96 24.29
C GLY A 37 -37.73 15.35 25.19
N ALA A 38 -38.05 15.98 26.32
CA ALA A 38 -37.19 16.64 27.30
C ALA A 38 -36.12 15.79 28.04
N GLY A 39 -34.94 16.39 28.29
CA GLY A 39 -34.48 16.82 29.62
C GLY A 39 -34.06 15.83 30.74
N ALA A 40 -32.74 15.63 30.86
CA ALA A 40 -31.88 15.55 32.08
C ALA A 40 -31.88 14.28 32.98
N PRO A 41 -30.82 14.03 33.81
CA PRO A 41 -29.49 14.67 33.93
C PRO A 41 -28.28 13.70 33.77
N THR A 42 -27.09 14.28 33.59
CA THR A 42 -25.77 13.63 33.66
C THR A 42 -25.36 13.27 35.09
N PRO A 43 -24.52 12.23 35.29
CA PRO A 43 -23.42 12.28 36.24
C PRO A 43 -22.10 12.48 35.49
N SER A 44 -21.43 13.55 35.89
CA SER A 44 -20.05 13.87 35.57
C SER A 44 -19.12 12.75 36.07
N GLY A 45 -18.30 12.22 35.18
CA GLY A 45 -17.18 11.33 35.48
C GLY A 45 -16.02 11.73 34.59
N SER A 46 -15.32 12.79 34.99
CA SER A 46 -14.09 13.25 34.37
C SER A 46 -12.95 12.29 34.71
N THR A 47 -12.42 11.62 33.71
CA THR A 47 -11.00 11.24 33.66
C THR A 47 -10.45 11.88 32.39
N GLY A 48 -9.59 12.87 32.59
CA GLY A 48 -9.18 13.82 31.55
C GLY A 48 -8.58 13.17 30.32
N ASN A 49 -9.20 13.42 29.17
CA ASN A 49 -8.49 13.44 27.91
C ASN A 49 -7.71 14.76 27.85
N GLY A 50 -6.38 14.67 27.88
CA GLY A 50 -5.56 15.74 27.33
C GLY A 50 -6.09 16.03 25.92
N ALA A 51 -6.41 17.29 25.66
CA ALA A 51 -6.81 17.73 24.34
C ALA A 51 -5.75 17.24 23.34
N VAL A 52 -6.17 16.40 22.39
CA VAL A 52 -5.37 16.07 21.22
C VAL A 52 -5.00 17.38 20.55
N VAL A 53 -3.72 17.72 20.62
CA VAL A 53 -3.17 18.87 19.92
C VAL A 53 -3.13 18.50 18.44
N ASP A 54 -3.86 19.25 17.63
CA ASP A 54 -3.66 19.28 16.19
C ASP A 54 -2.22 19.73 15.93
N GLY A 55 -1.40 18.82 15.40
CA GLY A 55 0.01 19.06 15.15
C GLY A 55 0.25 19.94 13.94
N GLY A 56 -0.74 20.20 13.08
CA GLY A 56 -0.60 21.12 11.94
C GLY A 56 0.44 20.72 10.88
N LEU A 57 0.90 19.46 10.89
CA LEU A 57 1.92 18.95 9.96
C LEU A 57 1.26 18.31 8.71
N PRO A 58 1.92 18.34 7.54
CA PRO A 58 1.55 17.46 6.42
C PRO A 58 1.73 15.98 6.75
N CYS A 59 0.93 15.11 6.13
CA CYS A 59 0.90 13.68 6.43
C CYS A 59 2.22 12.97 6.14
N ASP A 60 2.86 13.30 5.03
CA ASP A 60 4.16 12.77 4.61
C ASP A 60 5.28 13.15 5.59
N VAL A 61 5.34 14.44 5.98
CA VAL A 61 6.27 14.92 7.00
C VAL A 61 6.02 14.24 8.34
N SER A 62 4.76 14.13 8.75
CA SER A 62 4.37 13.44 9.99
C SER A 62 4.79 11.96 9.99
N ALA A 63 4.62 11.26 8.86
CA ALA A 63 5.01 9.85 8.72
C ALA A 63 6.52 9.63 8.85
N VAL A 64 7.34 10.51 8.24
CA VAL A 64 8.80 10.46 8.38
C VAL A 64 9.19 10.69 9.85
N LEU A 65 8.62 11.70 10.50
CA LEU A 65 8.93 12.00 11.90
C LEU A 65 8.53 10.86 12.84
N ALA A 66 7.35 10.28 12.64
CA ALA A 66 6.88 9.13 13.43
C ALA A 66 7.83 7.94 13.31
N THR A 67 8.31 7.67 12.09
CA THR A 67 9.16 6.50 11.80
C THR A 67 10.59 6.69 12.31
N TYR A 68 11.18 7.85 12.09
CA TYR A 68 12.63 8.04 12.28
C TYR A 68 13.01 8.94 13.46
N CYS A 69 12.09 9.75 14.00
CA CYS A 69 12.43 10.80 14.97
C CYS A 69 11.73 10.63 16.32
N GLN A 70 10.43 10.39 16.31
CA GLN A 70 9.56 10.52 17.49
C GLN A 70 9.78 9.43 18.56
N GLY A 71 10.50 8.36 18.24
CA GLY A 71 10.95 7.39 19.25
C GLY A 71 11.80 8.03 20.36
N CYS A 72 12.58 9.07 20.03
CA CYS A 72 13.33 9.86 21.01
C CYS A 72 12.77 11.28 21.18
N HIS A 73 12.11 11.82 20.15
CA HIS A 73 11.59 13.19 20.08
C HIS A 73 10.04 13.25 20.19
N GLY A 74 9.43 12.39 21.01
CA GLY A 74 7.98 12.35 21.22
C GLY A 74 7.47 13.40 22.23
N ALA A 75 6.24 13.20 22.73
CA ALA A 75 5.60 14.11 23.69
C ALA A 75 6.36 14.22 25.02
N GLU A 76 6.92 13.09 25.45
CA GLU A 76 7.84 12.99 26.59
C GLU A 76 9.21 12.59 26.04
N PRO A 77 9.95 13.55 25.45
CA PRO A 77 11.14 13.22 24.68
C PRO A 77 12.29 12.80 25.59
N SER A 78 13.01 11.76 25.18
CA SER A 78 14.34 11.44 25.74
C SER A 78 15.46 12.26 25.08
N ALA A 79 15.14 12.92 23.96
CA ALA A 79 15.96 13.92 23.31
C ALA A 79 15.62 15.35 23.82
N PRO A 80 16.41 16.37 23.47
CA PRO A 80 16.26 17.73 24.05
C PRO A 80 14.96 18.46 23.71
N MET A 81 14.13 17.92 22.81
CA MET A 81 12.91 18.56 22.34
C MET A 81 11.94 17.57 21.68
N SER A 82 10.65 17.94 21.67
CA SER A 82 9.58 17.30 20.90
C SER A 82 9.67 17.65 19.42
N LEU A 83 9.21 16.75 18.55
CA LEU A 83 9.02 16.93 17.10
C LEU A 83 7.63 16.42 16.67
N LEU A 84 6.60 16.77 17.45
CA LEU A 84 5.23 16.33 17.25
C LEU A 84 4.37 17.33 16.48
N THR A 85 4.71 18.62 16.58
CA THR A 85 3.90 19.69 16.01
C THR A 85 4.66 20.51 14.97
N TYR A 86 3.89 21.26 14.18
CA TYR A 86 4.36 22.27 13.26
C TYR A 86 5.21 23.31 13.98
N GLU A 87 4.79 23.72 15.17
CA GLU A 87 5.52 24.68 16.01
C GLU A 87 6.87 24.11 16.46
N ASP A 88 6.93 22.82 16.81
CA ASP A 88 8.19 22.17 17.20
C ASP A 88 9.23 22.24 16.07
N LEU A 89 8.79 21.99 14.83
CA LEU A 89 9.67 21.95 13.66
C LEU A 89 10.05 23.34 13.12
N THR A 90 9.13 24.30 13.21
CA THR A 90 9.35 25.65 12.67
C THR A 90 9.93 26.63 13.69
N ALA A 91 10.02 26.23 14.96
CA ALA A 91 10.76 26.96 15.98
C ALA A 91 12.25 27.10 15.61
N GLY A 92 12.88 28.17 16.09
CA GLY A 92 14.33 28.35 15.97
C GLY A 92 15.08 27.27 16.74
N ALA A 93 16.09 26.66 16.12
CA ALA A 93 16.87 25.59 16.73
C ALA A 93 17.68 26.11 17.93
N ALA A 94 17.70 25.36 19.03
CA ALA A 94 18.40 25.76 20.25
C ALA A 94 19.91 26.02 20.04
N SER A 95 20.54 25.30 19.11
CA SER A 95 21.96 25.47 18.78
C SER A 95 22.24 26.58 17.75
N ASP A 96 21.24 26.95 16.95
CA ASP A 96 21.33 28.02 15.97
C ASP A 96 19.93 28.62 15.72
N PRO A 97 19.53 29.65 16.47
CA PRO A 97 18.20 30.23 16.37
C PRO A 97 17.88 30.90 15.01
N ALA A 98 18.88 31.11 14.14
CA ALA A 98 18.67 31.64 12.80
C ALA A 98 18.08 30.62 11.83
N ARG A 99 18.05 29.35 12.23
CA ARG A 99 17.53 28.23 11.44
C ARG A 99 16.41 27.54 12.20
N SER A 100 15.44 27.04 11.48
CA SER A 100 14.40 26.19 12.03
C SER A 100 14.95 24.83 12.47
N VAL A 101 14.24 24.19 13.37
CA VAL A 101 14.53 22.83 13.81
C VAL A 101 14.44 21.85 12.64
N ALA A 102 13.49 22.05 11.71
CA ALA A 102 13.37 21.25 10.50
C ALA A 102 14.63 21.34 9.61
N GLU A 103 15.12 22.55 9.34
CA GLU A 103 16.35 22.77 8.55
C GLU A 103 17.58 22.14 9.19
N LEU A 104 17.70 22.22 10.50
CA LEU A 104 18.79 21.58 11.22
C LEU A 104 18.64 20.05 11.26
N SER A 105 17.41 19.56 11.34
CA SER A 105 17.13 18.11 11.31
C SER A 105 17.55 17.52 9.96
N VAL A 106 17.23 18.17 8.84
CA VAL A 106 17.66 17.75 7.50
C VAL A 106 19.19 17.70 7.36
N GLU A 107 19.92 18.67 7.90
CA GLU A 107 21.37 18.62 7.92
C GLU A 107 21.89 17.43 8.73
N ARG A 108 21.34 17.22 9.93
CA ARG A 108 21.76 16.13 10.80
C ARG A 108 21.40 14.76 10.25
N MET A 109 20.33 14.61 9.48
CA MET A 109 19.97 13.34 8.83
C MET A 109 21.04 12.84 7.86
N VAL A 110 21.85 13.74 7.28
CA VAL A 110 22.91 13.41 6.33
C VAL A 110 24.33 13.64 6.88
N SER A 111 24.44 14.08 8.14
CA SER A 111 25.74 14.38 8.77
C SER A 111 26.49 13.10 9.14
N THR A 112 27.81 13.10 8.92
CA THR A 112 28.73 12.07 9.44
C THR A 112 29.40 12.49 10.75
N GLU A 113 29.31 13.76 11.14
CA GLU A 113 29.93 14.31 12.35
C GLU A 113 28.97 14.34 13.53
N ALA A 114 27.70 14.69 13.27
CA ALA A 114 26.63 14.74 14.25
C ALA A 114 25.31 14.21 13.66
N PRO A 115 25.25 12.91 13.29
CA PRO A 115 24.06 12.31 12.70
C PRO A 115 22.85 12.33 13.65
N MET A 116 21.67 12.58 13.09
CA MET A 116 20.38 12.28 13.72
C MET A 116 19.52 11.44 12.76
N PRO A 117 19.06 10.24 13.16
CA PRO A 117 19.23 9.60 14.46
C PRO A 117 20.70 9.32 14.85
N PRO A 118 21.05 9.32 16.15
CA PRO A 118 22.42 9.09 16.59
C PRO A 118 22.96 7.74 16.11
N GLY A 119 24.18 7.74 15.56
CA GLY A 119 24.80 6.53 15.02
C GLY A 119 26.17 6.82 14.42
N SER A 120 26.75 5.81 13.75
CA SER A 120 28.05 5.95 13.06
C SER A 120 27.96 6.69 11.71
N GLY A 121 26.78 7.17 11.32
CA GLY A 121 26.52 7.89 10.08
C GLY A 121 25.03 8.03 9.78
N PRO A 122 24.68 8.53 8.58
CA PRO A 122 23.29 8.68 8.13
C PRO A 122 22.51 7.37 8.17
N THR A 123 21.38 7.35 8.87
CA THR A 123 20.50 6.17 9.00
C THR A 123 19.14 6.35 8.37
N VAL A 124 18.73 7.60 8.09
CA VAL A 124 17.49 7.91 7.38
C VAL A 124 17.69 7.73 5.88
N PRO A 125 16.81 6.99 5.17
CA PRO A 125 16.92 6.84 3.73
C PRO A 125 16.80 8.19 3.00
N VAL A 126 17.55 8.37 1.91
CA VAL A 126 17.60 9.62 1.15
C VAL A 126 16.21 10.10 0.71
N ALA A 127 15.34 9.18 0.27
CA ALA A 127 13.98 9.53 -0.15
C ALA A 127 13.15 10.19 0.98
N GLU A 128 13.32 9.74 2.23
CA GLU A 128 12.61 10.29 3.39
C GLU A 128 13.18 11.65 3.81
N VAL A 129 14.49 11.84 3.60
CA VAL A 129 15.14 13.15 3.77
C VAL A 129 14.59 14.16 2.76
N GLU A 130 14.36 13.74 1.52
CA GLU A 130 13.80 14.60 0.47
C GLU A 130 12.36 15.04 0.76
N VAL A 131 11.55 14.24 1.49
CA VAL A 131 10.22 14.66 1.95
C VAL A 131 10.31 15.91 2.83
N LEU A 132 11.20 15.91 3.84
CA LEU A 132 11.38 17.09 4.70
C LEU A 132 12.00 18.27 3.93
N ARG A 133 12.94 18.01 3.01
CA ARG A 133 13.55 19.06 2.17
C ARG A 133 12.51 19.77 1.31
N ALA A 134 11.69 19.01 0.60
CA ALA A 134 10.63 19.55 -0.26
C ALA A 134 9.62 20.36 0.54
N TRP A 135 9.25 19.89 1.74
CA TRP A 135 8.35 20.62 2.63
C TRP A 135 8.94 21.97 3.09
N ILE A 136 10.23 22.00 3.45
CA ILE A 136 10.93 23.23 3.83
C ILE A 136 11.04 24.19 2.63
N GLU A 137 11.40 23.69 1.45
CA GLU A 137 11.52 24.50 0.22
C GLU A 137 10.17 25.11 -0.19
N ALA A 138 9.08 24.40 0.03
CA ALA A 138 7.72 24.90 -0.17
C ALA A 138 7.27 25.98 0.84
N GLY A 139 8.14 26.36 1.78
CA GLY A 139 7.86 27.37 2.81
C GLY A 139 7.07 26.80 4.00
N THR A 140 7.26 25.51 4.30
CA THR A 140 6.61 24.79 5.40
C THR A 140 5.09 25.01 5.45
N PRO A 141 4.33 24.64 4.42
CA PRO A 141 2.88 24.71 4.51
C PRO A 141 2.37 23.83 5.66
N ARG A 142 1.41 24.35 6.44
CA ARG A 142 0.69 23.54 7.43
C ARG A 142 -0.15 22.48 6.73
N GLY A 143 -0.26 21.32 7.37
CA GLY A 143 -1.20 20.26 7.00
C GLY A 143 -2.21 20.02 8.10
N ASP A 144 -3.08 19.05 7.88
CA ASP A 144 -4.15 18.61 8.79
C ASP A 144 -3.89 17.19 9.33
N CYS A 145 -2.65 16.71 9.27
CA CYS A 145 -2.24 15.49 9.95
C CYS A 145 -2.11 15.77 11.45
N GLY A 146 -3.20 15.64 12.21
CA GLY A 146 -3.22 16.12 13.59
C GLY A 146 -4.43 15.74 14.43
N GLY A 147 -4.67 14.45 14.59
CA GLY A 147 -5.51 13.89 15.64
C GLY A 147 -5.26 12.38 15.68
N SER A 148 -5.72 11.64 16.68
CA SER A 148 -5.68 10.16 16.68
C SER A 148 -6.55 9.52 15.57
N GLY A 149 -6.87 10.26 14.52
CA GLY A 149 -7.44 9.80 13.27
C GLY A 149 -6.30 9.51 12.31
N ASN A 150 -6.38 8.33 11.70
CA ASN A 150 -5.67 7.92 10.49
C ASN A 150 -5.31 9.15 9.63
N PRO A 151 -4.03 9.37 9.25
CA PRO A 151 -3.70 10.39 8.25
C PRO A 151 -4.63 10.15 7.06
N GLY A 152 -5.28 11.22 6.59
CA GLY A 152 -6.04 11.13 5.36
C GLY A 152 -5.14 10.55 4.25
N PRO A 153 -5.72 9.91 3.23
CA PRO A 153 -4.93 9.25 2.20
C PRO A 153 -3.88 10.21 1.59
N VAL A 154 -2.61 9.80 1.61
CA VAL A 154 -1.53 10.47 0.89
C VAL A 154 -1.89 10.47 -0.58
N ALA A 155 -1.73 11.62 -1.24
CA ALA A 155 -2.00 11.73 -2.67
C ALA A 155 -1.12 10.73 -3.44
N THR A 156 -1.75 9.88 -4.23
CA THR A 156 -1.05 8.92 -5.07
C THR A 156 -0.77 9.52 -6.45
N VAL A 157 0.39 9.18 -7.01
CA VAL A 157 0.76 9.58 -8.37
C VAL A 157 1.20 8.33 -9.11
N CYS A 158 0.64 8.13 -10.31
CA CYS A 158 1.09 7.05 -11.18
C CYS A 158 2.35 7.50 -11.91
N THR A 159 3.52 7.16 -11.37
CA THR A 159 4.80 7.69 -11.88
C THR A 159 5.22 7.09 -13.20
N SER A 160 4.70 5.90 -13.53
CA SER A 160 4.86 5.28 -14.85
C SER A 160 3.99 5.93 -15.92
N GLU A 161 3.09 6.85 -15.54
CA GLU A 161 2.10 7.51 -16.41
C GLU A 161 1.20 6.52 -17.17
N ARG A 162 1.18 5.26 -16.71
CA ARG A 162 0.59 4.16 -17.43
C ARG A 162 -0.30 3.34 -16.51
N GLN A 163 -1.55 3.25 -16.91
CA GLN A 163 -2.55 2.50 -16.19
C GLN A 163 -2.91 1.20 -16.92
N TRP A 164 -3.00 0.15 -16.12
CA TRP A 164 -3.54 -1.13 -16.50
C TRP A 164 -5.04 -1.03 -16.71
N ARG A 165 -5.51 -1.69 -17.76
CA ARG A 165 -6.93 -1.82 -18.09
C ARG A 165 -7.22 -3.30 -18.31
N MET A 166 -8.44 -3.71 -18.01
CA MET A 166 -8.88 -5.08 -18.23
C MET A 166 -9.14 -5.33 -19.72
N GLY A 167 -8.80 -6.53 -20.19
CA GLY A 167 -9.05 -6.99 -21.56
C GLY A 167 -8.14 -6.35 -22.59
N ASP A 168 -8.60 -6.39 -23.85
CA ASP A 168 -7.83 -5.96 -25.01
C ASP A 168 -7.46 -4.47 -24.98
N ASP A 169 -8.12 -3.65 -24.14
CA ASP A 169 -7.81 -2.23 -23.96
C ASP A 169 -6.55 -1.98 -23.08
N ASN A 170 -5.86 -3.03 -22.60
CA ASN A 170 -4.64 -2.90 -21.81
C ASN A 170 -3.46 -2.45 -22.69
N PRO A 171 -2.81 -1.30 -22.42
CA PRO A 171 -1.63 -0.90 -23.19
C PRO A 171 -0.53 -1.98 -23.12
N ARG A 172 0.25 -2.20 -24.19
CA ARG A 172 1.37 -3.17 -24.23
C ARG A 172 2.63 -2.69 -23.50
N PRO A 173 3.29 -3.49 -22.65
CA PRO A 173 4.54 -3.11 -21.97
C PRO A 173 5.57 -2.62 -23.00
N GLY A 174 6.04 -1.37 -22.88
CA GLY A 174 6.93 -0.74 -23.88
C GLY A 174 6.27 0.03 -25.05
N GLY A 175 4.94 0.04 -25.18
CA GLY A 175 4.20 0.76 -26.24
C GLY A 175 4.06 -0.06 -27.53
N GLY A 176 2.86 -0.06 -28.14
CA GLY A 176 2.55 -0.85 -29.34
C GLY A 176 1.05 -1.10 -29.52
N GLU A 177 0.68 -1.70 -30.66
CA GLU A 177 -0.68 -2.25 -30.92
C GLU A 177 -1.03 -3.29 -29.84
N LEU A 178 -2.31 -3.49 -29.51
CA LEU A 178 -2.76 -4.39 -28.43
C LEU A 178 -2.44 -5.86 -28.82
N ASP A 179 -2.01 -6.72 -27.90
CA ASP A 179 -1.74 -8.16 -28.20
C ASP A 179 -3.01 -9.01 -28.19
N GLU A 180 -2.99 -10.11 -28.95
CA GLU A 180 -4.02 -11.15 -28.94
C GLU A 180 -3.82 -12.13 -27.76
N GLU A 181 -2.72 -12.02 -27.00
CA GLU A 181 -2.40 -12.93 -25.88
C GLU A 181 -3.03 -12.55 -24.52
N GLY A 182 -3.77 -11.45 -24.42
CA GLY A 182 -4.59 -11.15 -23.23
C GLY A 182 -3.80 -10.79 -21.96
N PRO A 183 -4.45 -10.16 -20.96
CA PRO A 183 -3.87 -9.02 -20.25
C PRO A 183 -3.07 -9.46 -19.03
N TRP A 184 -1.82 -8.99 -18.94
CA TRP A 184 -0.94 -9.06 -17.77
C TRP A 184 -1.69 -8.88 -16.43
N MET A 185 -1.23 -9.50 -15.33
CA MET A 185 -1.89 -9.33 -14.03
C MET A 185 -1.97 -7.86 -13.59
N ASN A 186 -3.04 -7.49 -12.89
CA ASN A 186 -3.30 -6.11 -12.50
C ASN A 186 -2.35 -5.64 -11.36
N PRO A 187 -1.66 -4.49 -11.52
CA PRO A 187 -0.78 -3.95 -10.49
C PRO A 187 -1.50 -3.45 -9.24
N GLY A 188 -0.88 -3.63 -8.09
CA GLY A 188 -1.28 -3.02 -6.81
C GLY A 188 -2.47 -3.67 -6.11
N ARG A 189 -3.24 -4.52 -6.80
CA ARG A 189 -4.35 -5.29 -6.23
C ARG A 189 -3.85 -6.49 -5.41
N ALA A 190 -4.70 -6.93 -4.49
CA ALA A 190 -4.48 -8.16 -3.73
C ALA A 190 -4.40 -9.35 -4.69
N CYS A 191 -3.36 -10.17 -4.57
CA CYS A 191 -3.12 -11.29 -5.47
C CYS A 191 -3.97 -12.48 -5.03
N ILE A 192 -3.76 -12.95 -3.80
CA ILE A 192 -4.36 -14.19 -3.31
C ILE A 192 -5.86 -14.03 -3.13
N ALA A 193 -6.31 -12.95 -2.50
CA ALA A 193 -7.73 -12.71 -2.30
C ALA A 193 -8.52 -12.71 -3.62
N CYS A 194 -7.95 -12.09 -4.67
CA CYS A 194 -8.56 -12.08 -5.99
C CYS A 194 -8.64 -13.48 -6.60
N HIS A 195 -7.53 -14.25 -6.54
CA HIS A 195 -7.48 -15.61 -7.09
C HIS A 195 -8.28 -16.64 -6.28
N THR A 196 -8.59 -16.38 -5.00
CA THR A 196 -9.54 -17.21 -4.23
C THR A 196 -11.00 -16.89 -4.50
N GLU A 197 -11.31 -15.64 -4.84
CA GLU A 197 -12.69 -15.18 -5.10
C GLU A 197 -13.13 -15.45 -6.54
N SER A 198 -12.19 -15.47 -7.49
CA SER A 198 -12.44 -15.71 -8.92
C SER A 198 -12.50 -17.20 -9.28
N GLY A 199 -13.00 -18.07 -8.40
CA GLY A 199 -13.02 -19.55 -8.54
C GLY A 199 -13.85 -20.11 -9.71
N GLU A 200 -13.93 -19.37 -10.81
CA GLU A 200 -14.74 -19.59 -12.01
C GLU A 200 -13.93 -19.47 -13.32
N PHE A 201 -12.59 -19.41 -13.27
CA PHE A 201 -11.77 -19.60 -14.47
C PHE A 201 -11.43 -21.09 -14.60
N ASP A 202 -12.11 -21.68 -15.58
CA ASP A 202 -12.05 -23.04 -16.11
C ASP A 202 -12.12 -24.24 -15.14
N GLU A 203 -13.26 -24.93 -15.25
CA GLU A 203 -13.53 -26.26 -14.70
C GLU A 203 -12.75 -27.38 -15.42
N ASP A 204 -11.78 -27.03 -16.27
CA ASP A 204 -10.86 -27.97 -16.90
C ASP A 204 -9.78 -28.32 -15.87
N GLU A 205 -9.75 -29.59 -15.48
CA GLU A 205 -9.11 -30.18 -14.28
C GLU A 205 -7.57 -30.07 -14.20
N ASP A 206 -6.92 -29.06 -14.80
CA ASP A 206 -5.47 -28.87 -14.85
C ASP A 206 -4.99 -27.54 -14.20
N ASP A 207 -5.88 -26.70 -13.65
CA ASP A 207 -5.50 -25.43 -12.99
C ASP A 207 -5.02 -25.63 -11.53
N GLU A 208 -3.92 -26.37 -11.38
CA GLU A 208 -3.16 -26.46 -10.11
C GLU A 208 -2.20 -25.26 -9.89
N ASP A 209 -2.17 -24.26 -10.77
CA ASP A 209 -1.29 -23.09 -10.66
C ASP A 209 -1.88 -21.99 -9.74
N PHE A 210 -2.14 -22.38 -8.49
CA PHE A 210 -2.52 -21.41 -7.47
C PHE A 210 -1.31 -20.55 -7.07
N VAL A 211 -1.40 -19.23 -7.26
CA VAL A 211 -0.39 -18.28 -6.78
C VAL A 211 -0.23 -18.44 -5.26
N LEU A 212 0.96 -18.79 -4.77
CA LEU A 212 1.21 -18.96 -3.32
C LEU A 212 1.51 -17.64 -2.62
N LEU A 213 2.16 -16.74 -3.34
CA LEU A 213 2.45 -15.39 -2.90
C LEU A 213 2.58 -14.46 -4.09
N GLY A 214 2.28 -13.19 -3.91
CA GLY A 214 2.46 -12.20 -4.97
C GLY A 214 2.30 -10.78 -4.49
N GLY A 215 2.76 -9.86 -5.33
CA GLY A 215 2.61 -8.43 -5.13
C GLY A 215 3.17 -7.64 -6.30
N THR A 216 3.31 -6.33 -6.10
CA THR A 216 3.79 -5.41 -7.14
C THR A 216 4.90 -4.52 -6.58
N VAL A 217 6.01 -4.40 -7.32
CA VAL A 217 7.08 -3.44 -6.99
C VAL A 217 6.91 -2.17 -7.81
N TYR A 218 6.92 -1.02 -7.14
CA TYR A 218 6.77 0.31 -7.71
C TYR A 218 8.07 1.13 -7.68
N PRO A 219 8.20 2.16 -8.53
CA PRO A 219 9.24 3.18 -8.39
C PRO A 219 9.14 3.95 -7.07
N THR A 220 7.93 4.27 -6.61
CA THR A 220 7.69 5.10 -5.42
C THR A 220 6.76 4.45 -4.39
N LEU A 221 6.72 5.02 -3.18
CA LEU A 221 6.02 4.46 -2.03
C LEU A 221 4.48 4.54 -2.12
N HIS A 222 3.94 5.53 -2.83
CA HIS A 222 2.50 5.82 -2.88
C HIS A 222 1.99 5.91 -4.31
N GLU A 223 1.80 4.75 -4.93
CA GLU A 223 1.28 4.66 -6.31
C GLU A 223 -0.12 4.05 -6.34
N PRO A 224 -1.03 4.56 -7.19
CA PRO A 224 -2.40 4.09 -7.21
C PRO A 224 -2.48 2.66 -7.74
N ASP A 225 -3.54 1.95 -7.36
CA ASP A 225 -3.87 0.66 -7.96
C ASP A 225 -3.95 0.80 -9.48
N LEU A 226 -3.60 -0.29 -10.18
CA LEU A 226 -3.55 -0.36 -11.63
C LEU A 226 -2.48 0.53 -12.29
N CYS A 227 -1.73 1.34 -11.55
CA CYS A 227 -0.53 1.96 -12.10
C CYS A 227 0.54 0.89 -12.37
N TYR A 228 1.20 0.96 -13.53
CA TYR A 228 2.31 0.05 -13.82
C TYR A 228 3.43 0.27 -12.81
N GLY A 229 3.90 -0.83 -12.22
CA GLY A 229 5.09 -0.83 -11.37
C GLY A 229 6.37 -0.77 -12.20
N VAL A 230 7.46 -1.22 -11.60
CA VAL A 230 8.78 -1.28 -12.25
C VAL A 230 8.74 -2.34 -13.36
N ASP A 231 9.01 -1.94 -14.60
CA ASP A 231 9.02 -2.86 -15.74
C ASP A 231 10.17 -3.87 -15.64
N GLY A 232 9.81 -5.13 -15.35
CA GLY A 232 10.73 -6.26 -15.24
C GLY A 232 11.59 -6.53 -16.47
N ASN A 233 11.18 -6.10 -17.67
CA ASN A 233 11.99 -6.26 -18.89
C ASN A 233 13.17 -5.28 -18.94
N THR A 234 13.15 -4.24 -18.11
CA THR A 234 14.12 -3.13 -18.12
C THR A 234 15.04 -3.12 -16.91
N THR A 235 14.86 -4.05 -15.97
CA THR A 235 15.55 -4.05 -14.67
C THR A 235 16.03 -5.45 -14.29
N ASP A 236 17.04 -5.51 -13.42
CA ASP A 236 17.46 -6.75 -12.75
C ASP A 236 16.79 -6.94 -11.37
N ALA A 237 15.83 -6.07 -11.05
CA ALA A 237 15.13 -6.07 -9.79
C ALA A 237 14.40 -7.39 -9.54
N ARG A 238 14.45 -7.86 -8.30
CA ARG A 238 13.84 -9.11 -7.86
C ARG A 238 13.36 -9.03 -6.43
N VAL A 239 12.29 -9.74 -6.13
CA VAL A 239 11.82 -9.94 -4.76
C VAL A 239 12.37 -11.26 -4.25
N VAL A 240 13.14 -11.20 -3.17
CA VAL A 240 13.66 -12.39 -2.51
C VAL A 240 12.81 -12.70 -1.29
N ILE A 241 12.15 -13.85 -1.31
CA ILE A 241 11.37 -14.38 -0.19
C ILE A 241 12.21 -15.43 0.53
N THR A 242 12.23 -15.38 1.86
CA THR A 242 12.81 -16.42 2.71
C THR A 242 11.73 -16.98 3.61
N ASP A 243 11.46 -18.27 3.51
CA ASP A 243 10.44 -18.94 4.31
C ASP A 243 10.95 -19.35 5.71
N ALA A 244 10.07 -19.91 6.53
CA ALA A 244 10.41 -20.33 7.89
C ALA A 244 11.38 -21.54 7.96
N GLN A 245 11.59 -22.27 6.86
CA GLN A 245 12.65 -23.29 6.75
C GLN A 245 13.96 -22.73 6.18
N ASN A 246 14.04 -21.42 5.95
CA ASN A 246 15.17 -20.75 5.29
C ASN A 246 15.35 -21.14 3.81
N ARG A 247 14.30 -21.62 3.14
CA ARG A 247 14.31 -21.70 1.67
C ARG A 247 14.15 -20.29 1.10
N THR A 248 14.89 -20.00 0.04
CA THR A 248 14.89 -18.70 -0.60
C THR A 248 14.34 -18.80 -2.01
N PHE A 249 13.36 -17.95 -2.34
CA PHE A 249 12.78 -17.81 -3.67
C PHE A 249 13.16 -16.44 -4.22
N SER A 250 13.72 -16.40 -5.42
CA SER A 250 14.14 -15.16 -6.09
C SER A 250 13.21 -14.89 -7.26
N LEU A 251 12.25 -14.00 -7.06
CA LEU A 251 11.13 -13.77 -7.97
C LEU A 251 11.45 -12.57 -8.87
N PRO A 252 11.59 -12.77 -10.19
CA PRO A 252 11.74 -11.65 -11.13
C PRO A 252 10.45 -10.83 -11.19
N LEU A 253 10.58 -9.56 -11.57
CA LEU A 253 9.42 -8.73 -11.88
C LEU A 253 8.93 -9.05 -13.30
N GLN A 254 7.62 -9.01 -13.48
CA GLN A 254 6.97 -9.01 -14.78
C GLN A 254 6.90 -7.59 -15.35
N PRO A 255 6.50 -7.40 -16.62
CA PRO A 255 6.49 -6.08 -17.25
C PRO A 255 5.53 -5.06 -16.60
N THR A 256 4.57 -5.50 -15.79
CA THR A 256 3.69 -4.63 -15.00
C THR A 256 4.20 -4.33 -13.59
N GLY A 257 5.38 -4.84 -13.23
CA GLY A 257 5.96 -4.78 -11.89
C GLY A 257 5.48 -5.87 -10.93
N ASN A 258 4.57 -6.73 -11.37
CA ASN A 258 4.08 -7.85 -10.58
C ASN A 258 5.14 -8.95 -10.44
N PHE A 259 5.16 -9.59 -9.28
CA PHE A 259 5.91 -10.81 -9.02
C PHE A 259 4.99 -11.82 -8.35
N TYR A 260 5.26 -13.10 -8.54
CA TYR A 260 4.51 -14.16 -7.88
C TYR A 260 5.38 -15.41 -7.69
N LEU A 261 4.98 -16.25 -6.73
CA LEU A 261 5.46 -17.62 -6.62
C LEU A 261 4.31 -18.55 -7.03
N PRO A 262 4.48 -19.39 -8.07
CA PRO A 262 3.47 -20.35 -8.48
C PRO A 262 3.32 -21.51 -7.48
N GLY A 263 2.22 -22.26 -7.59
CA GLY A 263 1.83 -23.36 -6.71
C GLY A 263 2.74 -24.58 -6.78
N ASP A 264 3.25 -24.83 -7.98
CA ASP A 264 4.11 -25.96 -8.33
C ASP A 264 5.52 -25.90 -7.69
N GLU A 265 5.95 -24.73 -7.23
CA GLU A 265 7.17 -24.53 -6.40
C GLU A 265 7.05 -25.16 -4.99
N GLY A 266 5.85 -25.60 -4.63
CA GLY A 266 5.55 -26.29 -3.38
C GLY A 266 5.24 -25.34 -2.22
N PRO A 267 4.68 -25.87 -1.11
CA PRO A 267 4.08 -25.05 -0.07
C PRO A 267 5.10 -24.13 0.60
N VAL A 268 4.73 -22.86 0.79
CA VAL A 268 5.54 -21.88 1.53
C VAL A 268 5.25 -21.99 3.02
N SER A 269 6.30 -22.01 3.83
CA SER A 269 6.12 -21.97 5.28
C SER A 269 6.27 -20.59 5.88
N PHE A 270 5.28 -20.21 6.66
CA PHE A 270 5.22 -18.94 7.34
C PHE A 270 5.84 -19.02 8.75
N PRO A 271 6.35 -17.89 9.28
CA PRO A 271 6.37 -16.57 8.66
C PRO A 271 7.46 -16.42 7.59
N ILE A 272 7.18 -15.62 6.57
CA ILE A 272 8.13 -15.25 5.52
C ILE A 272 8.83 -13.93 5.84
N LYS A 273 10.05 -13.79 5.33
CA LYS A 273 10.75 -12.50 5.19
C LYS A 273 10.85 -12.18 3.71
N ALA A 274 10.84 -10.89 3.38
CA ALA A 274 10.91 -10.41 2.01
C ALA A 274 11.94 -9.29 1.90
N LYS A 275 12.60 -9.19 0.75
CA LYS A 275 13.39 -8.02 0.38
C LYS A 275 13.31 -7.77 -1.11
N VAL A 276 13.37 -6.50 -1.51
CA VAL A 276 13.59 -6.10 -2.90
C VAL A 276 15.08 -5.92 -3.10
N VAL A 277 15.64 -6.53 -4.13
CA VAL A 277 17.05 -6.38 -4.52
C VAL A 277 17.09 -5.77 -5.91
N ALA A 278 17.84 -4.69 -6.09
CA ALA A 278 18.06 -4.06 -7.40
C ALA A 278 19.41 -3.31 -7.39
N ASN A 279 20.18 -3.37 -8.47
CA ASN A 279 21.44 -2.62 -8.61
C ASN A 279 22.41 -2.76 -7.41
N GLY A 280 22.49 -3.95 -6.81
CA GLY A 280 23.35 -4.22 -5.64
C GLY A 280 22.88 -3.60 -4.31
N ARG A 281 21.70 -2.98 -4.28
CA ARG A 281 21.04 -2.45 -3.08
C ARG A 281 19.90 -3.36 -2.67
N GLU A 282 19.54 -3.31 -1.38
CA GLU A 282 18.45 -4.11 -0.83
C GLU A 282 17.52 -3.25 0.05
N ARG A 283 16.22 -3.51 -0.07
CA ARG A 283 15.18 -2.97 0.82
C ARG A 283 14.52 -4.14 1.51
N VAL A 284 14.64 -4.21 2.83
CA VAL A 284 14.23 -5.37 3.63
C VAL A 284 12.92 -5.08 4.34
N MET A 285 12.01 -6.05 4.31
CA MET A 285 10.82 -6.05 5.15
C MET A 285 11.21 -6.36 6.60
N ASN A 286 11.03 -5.39 7.49
CA ASN A 286 11.51 -5.47 8.88
C ASN A 286 10.76 -6.52 9.71
N THR A 287 9.47 -6.72 9.44
CA THR A 287 8.59 -7.60 10.21
C THR A 287 8.24 -8.84 9.39
N PRO A 288 8.57 -10.06 9.87
CA PRO A 288 8.12 -11.30 9.21
C PRO A 288 6.60 -11.34 9.08
N GLN A 289 6.09 -11.82 7.96
CA GLN A 289 4.66 -11.85 7.65
C GLN A 289 4.12 -13.27 7.58
N SER A 290 2.83 -13.44 7.87
CA SER A 290 2.11 -14.72 7.83
C SER A 290 1.13 -14.83 6.66
N SER A 291 1.26 -13.97 5.65
CA SER A 291 0.43 -13.94 4.44
C SER A 291 1.31 -13.88 3.20
N GLY A 292 0.90 -14.55 2.13
CA GLY A 292 1.49 -14.43 0.79
C GLY A 292 0.89 -13.30 -0.05
N ASP A 293 -0.19 -12.68 0.40
CA ASP A 293 -0.85 -11.57 -0.29
C ASP A 293 -0.19 -10.23 0.05
N CYS A 294 0.94 -9.95 -0.61
CA CYS A 294 1.82 -8.85 -0.21
C CYS A 294 1.12 -7.49 -0.34
N ASN A 295 0.34 -7.31 -1.41
CA ASN A 295 -0.44 -6.09 -1.66
C ASN A 295 -1.60 -5.89 -0.68
N GLY A 296 -1.98 -6.92 0.09
CA GLY A 296 -2.96 -6.79 1.18
C GLY A 296 -2.48 -5.85 2.31
N CYS A 297 -1.18 -5.83 2.57
CA CYS A 297 -0.55 -4.86 3.47
C CYS A 297 0.06 -3.69 2.69
N HIS A 298 0.71 -3.96 1.55
CA HIS A 298 1.38 -2.96 0.72
C HIS A 298 0.44 -2.25 -0.27
N THR A 299 -0.57 -1.57 0.28
CA THR A 299 -1.53 -0.77 -0.49
C THR A 299 -0.95 0.61 -0.84
N GLU A 300 -1.70 1.39 -1.62
CA GLU A 300 -1.44 2.82 -1.90
C GLU A 300 -1.02 3.61 -0.66
N GLN A 301 -1.67 3.33 0.48
CA GLN A 301 -1.49 4.04 1.75
C GLN A 301 -0.75 3.20 2.78
N GLY A 302 -0.48 1.94 2.47
CA GLY A 302 -0.06 0.96 3.45
C GLY A 302 -1.20 0.55 4.40
N LYS A 303 -1.14 -0.67 4.90
CA LYS A 303 -2.04 -1.23 5.91
C LYS A 303 -1.23 -2.12 6.85
N ASN A 304 -1.75 -2.36 8.05
CA ASN A 304 -1.17 -3.30 9.02
C ASN A 304 0.31 -3.02 9.35
N GLY A 305 0.71 -1.75 9.37
CA GLY A 305 2.09 -1.32 9.66
C GLY A 305 3.03 -1.28 8.45
N ALA A 306 2.56 -1.63 7.24
CA ALA A 306 3.28 -1.30 6.02
C ALA A 306 3.12 0.21 5.72
N PRO A 307 4.18 0.90 5.26
CA PRO A 307 4.13 2.35 4.99
C PRO A 307 3.47 2.71 3.65
N GLY A 308 3.25 1.74 2.76
CA GLY A 308 2.82 1.97 1.39
C GLY A 308 3.15 0.78 0.50
N ARG A 309 3.35 1.05 -0.79
CA ARG A 309 3.76 0.07 -1.80
C ARG A 309 5.09 -0.59 -1.48
N ILE A 310 5.31 -1.76 -2.06
CA ILE A 310 6.65 -2.34 -2.18
C ILE A 310 7.36 -1.53 -3.27
N TYR A 311 8.56 -1.02 -3.00
CA TYR A 311 9.26 -0.15 -3.94
C TYR A 311 10.77 -0.41 -3.97
N LEU A 312 11.45 0.14 -4.97
CA LEU A 312 12.89 -0.07 -5.18
C LEU A 312 13.75 0.44 -3.99
N PRO A 313 14.93 -0.15 -3.77
CA PRO A 313 15.88 0.22 -2.70
C PRO A 313 16.71 1.49 -2.95
#